data_AF-A0A3A5LDM1-F1
#
_entry.id   AF-A0A3A5LDM1-F1
#
_cell.length_a   1.000
_cell.length_b   1.000
_cell.length_c   1.000
_cell.angle_alpha   90.00
_cell.angle_beta   90.00
_cell.angle_gamma   90.00
#
_symmetry.space_group_name_H-M   'P 1'
#
loop_
_entity.id
_entity.type
_entity.pdbx_description
1 polymer ?
#
loop_
_entity_poly.entity_id
_entity_poly.type
_entity_poly.pdbx_seq_one_letter_code
_entity_poly.pdbx_strand_id
1 'polypeptide(L)'
;MTHLNPITGFKKIIILFWFVWWLIALWTDVVGLLAHNGWLIKSWAPDTNYPFLVESLKMYDVPAWVPQWSFAGIILWSFLSTLAFGWTALALFQPTSGWMRRADWAFIVSLSYWLAFFLADQLVMKFDLEENHMIQGGFQLLTYLSLYLLPETQRRERVEE
;
A
#
# COMPACT_ATOMS: atom_id res chain seq x y z
N MET A 1 33.64 -0.12 -11.21
CA MET A 1 32.54 -0.35 -10.25
C MET A 1 31.89 1.00 -10.01
N THR A 2 30.71 1.25 -10.57
CA THR A 2 29.94 2.47 -10.32
C THR A 2 29.59 2.50 -8.83
N HIS A 3 30.06 3.51 -8.10
CA HIS A 3 29.63 3.74 -6.73
C HIS A 3 28.10 3.80 -6.71
N LEU A 4 27.46 2.88 -6.00
CA LEU A 4 26.02 2.90 -5.76
C LEU A 4 25.70 4.23 -5.11
N ASN A 5 24.93 5.08 -5.80
CA ASN A 5 24.41 6.29 -5.19
C ASN A 5 23.49 5.87 -4.03
N PRO A 6 23.85 6.18 -2.77
CA PRO A 6 23.11 5.71 -1.61
C PRO A 6 21.67 6.23 -1.61
N ILE A 7 21.42 7.42 -2.15
CA ILE A 7 20.09 8.02 -2.25
C ILE A 7 19.24 7.25 -3.25
N THR A 8 19.77 6.94 -4.43
CA THR A 8 19.08 6.08 -5.39
C THR A 8 18.83 4.69 -4.81
N GLY A 9 19.80 4.12 -4.09
CA GLY A 9 19.63 2.85 -3.39
C GLY A 9 18.48 2.88 -2.38
N PHE A 10 18.41 3.93 -1.56
CA PHE A 10 17.35 4.14 -0.58
C PHE A 10 15.97 4.26 -1.23
N LYS A 11 15.84 5.03 -2.31
CA LYS A 11 14.59 5.12 -3.09
C LYS A 11 14.12 3.74 -3.60
N LYS A 12 15.04 2.89 -4.05
CA LYS A 12 14.71 1.52 -4.48
C LYS A 12 14.28 0.63 -3.30
N ILE A 13 14.89 0.79 -2.13
CA ILE A 13 14.47 0.10 -0.90
C ILE A 13 13.03 0.46 -0.53
N ILE A 14 12.64 1.73 -0.66
CA ILE A 14 11.25 2.17 -0.44
C ILE A 14 10.28 1.39 -1.35
N ILE A 15 10.60 1.22 -2.63
CA ILE A 15 9.75 0.44 -3.55
C ILE A 15 9.61 -1.02 -3.10
N LEU A 16 10.74 -1.65 -2.75
CA LEU A 16 10.74 -3.04 -2.29
C LEU A 16 10.00 -3.23 -0.97
N PHE A 17 10.14 -2.27 -0.05
CA PHE A 17 9.39 -2.24 1.19
C PHE A 17 7.89 -2.24 0.92
N TRP A 18 7.39 -1.32 0.08
CA TRP A 18 5.96 -1.25 -0.23
C TRP A 18 5.46 -2.46 -1.01
N PHE A 19 6.27 -3.03 -1.90
CA PHE A 19 5.93 -4.29 -2.55
C PHE A 19 5.67 -5.40 -1.53
N VAL A 20 6.59 -5.60 -0.58
CA VAL A 20 6.46 -6.62 0.46
C VAL A 20 5.29 -6.32 1.40
N TRP A 21 5.11 -5.06 1.79
CA TRP A 21 3.98 -4.64 2.62
C TRP A 21 2.63 -4.97 2.00
N TRP A 22 2.42 -4.56 0.74
CA TRP A 22 1.17 -4.83 0.02
C TRP A 22 0.95 -6.32 -0.22
N LEU A 23 2.02 -7.06 -0.51
CA LEU A 23 1.94 -8.52 -0.65
C LEU A 23 1.49 -9.19 0.65
N ILE A 24 2.02 -8.75 1.81
CA ILE A 24 1.60 -9.25 3.11
C ILE A 24 0.13 -8.88 3.39
N ALA A 25 -0.28 -7.64 3.15
CA ALA A 25 -1.66 -7.19 3.36
C ALA A 25 -2.66 -8.01 2.52
N LEU A 26 -2.38 -8.16 1.22
CA LEU A 26 -3.16 -9.02 0.33
C LEU A 26 -3.21 -10.46 0.83
N TRP A 27 -2.05 -11.01 1.20
CA TRP A 27 -1.95 -12.37 1.70
C TRP A 27 -2.81 -12.57 2.95
N THR A 28 -2.75 -11.65 3.91
CA THR A 28 -3.54 -11.75 5.14
C THR A 28 -5.04 -11.70 4.86
N ASP A 29 -5.51 -10.84 3.96
CA ASP A 29 -6.93 -10.76 3.60
C ASP A 29 -7.41 -12.01 2.85
N VAL A 30 -6.62 -12.50 1.90
CA VAL A 30 -6.94 -13.72 1.14
C VAL A 30 -6.99 -14.94 2.07
N VAL A 31 -6.00 -15.09 2.95
CA VAL A 31 -5.98 -16.21 3.91
C VAL A 31 -7.13 -16.09 4.90
N GLY A 32 -7.42 -14.88 5.40
CA GLY A 32 -8.59 -14.63 6.25
C GLY A 32 -9.90 -15.02 5.58
N LEU A 33 -10.10 -14.64 4.31
CA LEU A 33 -11.26 -15.04 3.53
C LEU A 33 -11.39 -16.56 3.38
N LEU A 34 -10.29 -17.25 3.06
CA LEU A 34 -10.28 -18.71 2.93
C LEU A 34 -10.60 -19.39 4.27
N ALA A 35 -10.10 -18.85 5.38
CA ALA A 35 -10.38 -19.34 6.71
C ALA A 35 -11.84 -19.11 7.12
N HIS A 36 -12.40 -17.92 6.84
CA HIS A 36 -13.81 -17.59 7.09
C HIS A 36 -14.77 -18.58 6.42
N ASN A 37 -14.45 -19.00 5.18
CA ASN A 37 -15.24 -19.95 4.42
C ASN A 37 -14.96 -21.43 4.78
N GLY A 38 -14.10 -21.69 5.78
CA GLY A 38 -13.74 -23.04 6.21
C GLY A 38 -12.86 -23.81 5.23
N TRP A 39 -12.31 -23.16 4.20
CA TRP A 39 -11.42 -23.79 3.22
C TRP A 39 -9.98 -23.93 3.74
N LEU A 40 -9.68 -23.27 4.87
CA LEU A 40 -8.37 -23.29 5.49
C LEU A 40 -8.50 -23.30 7.03
N ILE A 41 -8.05 -24.37 7.67
CA ILE A 41 -8.05 -24.49 9.13
C ILE A 41 -6.65 -24.07 9.62
N LYS A 42 -6.44 -22.82 10.04
CA LYS A 42 -5.13 -22.39 10.58
C LYS A 42 -5.22 -21.41 11.73
N SER A 43 -4.53 -21.75 12.82
CA SER A 43 -4.43 -20.96 14.06
C SER A 43 -3.51 -19.75 13.97
N TRP A 44 -2.68 -19.63 12.92
CA TRP A 44 -1.70 -18.54 12.78
C TRP A 44 -2.17 -17.39 11.88
N ALA A 45 -3.31 -17.51 11.21
CA ALA A 45 -3.91 -16.48 10.39
C ALA A 45 -5.35 -16.22 10.86
N PRO A 46 -5.53 -15.39 11.89
CA PRO A 46 -6.86 -15.10 12.40
C PRO A 46 -7.66 -14.32 11.35
N ASP A 47 -8.90 -14.75 11.11
CA ASP A 47 -9.87 -14.04 10.28
C ASP A 47 -10.42 -12.84 11.04
N THR A 48 -9.69 -11.73 11.03
CA THR A 48 -10.09 -10.51 11.74
C THR A 48 -10.73 -9.47 10.84
N ASN A 49 -10.23 -9.32 9.61
CA ASN A 49 -10.55 -8.15 8.79
C ASN A 49 -12.00 -8.16 8.27
N TYR A 50 -12.51 -9.31 7.80
CA TYR A 50 -13.88 -9.39 7.32
C TYR A 50 -14.92 -9.27 8.47
N PRO A 51 -14.82 -10.02 9.58
CA PRO A 51 -15.72 -9.82 10.72
C PRO A 51 -15.71 -8.39 11.26
N PHE A 52 -14.52 -7.77 11.29
CA PHE A 52 -14.37 -6.39 11.72
C PHE A 52 -15.05 -5.38 10.78
N LEU A 53 -14.96 -5.59 9.46
CA LEU A 53 -15.70 -4.79 8.47
C LEU A 53 -17.22 -4.92 8.67
N VAL A 54 -17.72 -6.15 8.86
CA VAL A 54 -19.14 -6.41 9.12
C VAL A 54 -19.59 -5.66 10.37
N GLU A 55 -18.80 -5.72 11.45
CA GLU A 55 -19.08 -5.01 12.70
C GLU A 55 -19.12 -3.49 12.51
N SER A 56 -18.18 -2.95 11.72
CA SER A 56 -18.11 -1.50 11.45
C SER A 56 -19.31 -0.98 10.68
N LEU A 57 -19.92 -1.81 9.83
CA LEU A 57 -21.10 -1.46 9.05
C LEU A 57 -22.42 -1.60 9.82
N LYS A 58 -22.45 -2.22 11.00
CA LYS A 58 -23.69 -2.45 11.78
C LYS A 58 -24.42 -1.18 12.21
N MET A 59 -23.73 -0.05 12.25
CA MET A 59 -24.39 1.24 12.49
C MET A 59 -25.38 1.63 11.38
N TYR A 60 -25.28 0.97 10.22
CA TYR A 60 -26.19 1.08 9.11
C TYR A 60 -26.95 -0.24 8.94
N ASP A 61 -28.24 -0.17 8.61
CA ASP A 61 -29.05 -1.34 8.23
C ASP A 61 -28.75 -1.72 6.77
N VAL A 62 -27.51 -2.13 6.50
CA VAL A 62 -27.03 -2.46 5.15
C VAL A 62 -27.40 -3.90 4.77
N PRO A 63 -27.77 -4.14 3.50
CA PRO A 63 -27.95 -5.49 3.00
C PRO A 63 -26.71 -6.36 3.16
N ALA A 64 -26.89 -7.68 3.35
CA ALA A 64 -25.81 -8.64 3.59
C ALA A 64 -24.75 -8.72 2.47
N TRP A 65 -25.07 -8.26 1.25
CA TRP A 65 -24.12 -8.21 0.14
C TRP A 65 -23.14 -7.03 0.26
N VAL A 66 -23.47 -5.95 1.00
CA VAL A 66 -22.62 -4.76 1.11
C VAL A 66 -21.25 -5.08 1.71
N PRO A 67 -21.13 -5.74 2.88
CA PRO A 67 -19.83 -6.09 3.44
C PRO A 67 -19.02 -7.01 2.52
N GLN A 68 -19.69 -7.93 1.80
CA GLN A 68 -19.04 -8.86 0.88
C GLN A 68 -18.38 -8.13 -0.28
N TRP A 69 -19.11 -7.22 -0.93
CA TRP A 69 -18.58 -6.42 -2.04
C TRP A 69 -17.53 -5.41 -1.60
N SER A 70 -17.69 -4.80 -0.42
CA SER A 70 -16.68 -3.93 0.17
C SER A 70 -15.38 -4.69 0.41
N PHE A 71 -15.45 -5.89 1.00
CA PHE A 71 -14.26 -6.71 1.26
C PHE A 71 -13.61 -7.22 -0.03
N ALA A 72 -14.40 -7.62 -1.02
CA ALA A 72 -13.89 -7.97 -2.35
C ALA A 72 -13.18 -6.77 -3.02
N GLY A 73 -13.70 -5.56 -2.84
CA GLY A 73 -13.07 -4.32 -3.27
C GLY A 73 -11.72 -4.08 -2.60
N ILE A 74 -11.65 -4.27 -1.27
CA ILE A 74 -10.40 -4.17 -0.49
C ILE A 74 -9.34 -5.15 -1.02
N ILE A 75 -9.70 -6.42 -1.21
CA ILE A 75 -8.79 -7.45 -1.75
C ILE A 75 -8.35 -7.11 -3.18
N LEU A 76 -9.27 -6.69 -4.04
CA LEU A 76 -8.94 -6.33 -5.42
C LEU A 76 -7.96 -5.16 -5.46
N TRP A 77 -8.16 -4.15 -4.62
CA TRP A 77 -7.35 -2.94 -4.62
C TRP A 77 -5.98 -3.16 -3.99
N SER A 78 -5.89 -4.02 -2.96
CA SER A 78 -4.60 -4.48 -2.42
C SER A 78 -3.85 -5.37 -3.42
N PHE A 79 -4.55 -6.18 -4.22
CA PHE A 79 -3.98 -6.93 -5.33
C PHE A 79 -3.41 -6.02 -6.41
N LEU A 80 -4.16 -5.02 -6.86
CA LEU A 80 -3.69 -4.03 -7.84
C LEU A 80 -2.46 -3.26 -7.33
N SER A 81 -2.44 -2.88 -6.05
CA SER A 81 -1.30 -2.23 -5.41
C SER A 81 -0.06 -3.13 -5.41
N THR A 82 -0.23 -4.40 -5.01
CA THR A 82 0.83 -5.43 -5.05
C THR A 82 1.40 -5.59 -6.45
N LEU A 83 0.55 -5.70 -7.47
CA LEU A 83 0.97 -5.83 -8.87
C LEU A 83 1.71 -4.58 -9.36
N ALA A 84 1.25 -3.38 -9.02
CA ALA A 84 1.88 -2.13 -9.44
C ALA A 84 3.28 -1.97 -8.81
N PHE A 85 3.42 -2.26 -7.52
CA PHE A 85 4.73 -2.28 -6.86
C PHE A 85 5.63 -3.41 -7.37
N GLY A 86 5.08 -4.59 -7.66
CA GLY A 86 5.81 -5.69 -8.29
C GLY A 86 6.32 -5.34 -9.68
N TRP A 87 5.50 -4.68 -10.51
CA TRP A 87 5.87 -4.20 -11.83
C TRP A 87 6.97 -3.13 -11.78
N THR A 88 6.95 -2.29 -10.74
CA THR A 88 8.00 -1.31 -10.45
C THR A 88 9.28 -2.01 -9.97
N ALA A 89 9.18 -3.00 -9.08
CA ALA A 89 10.30 -3.76 -8.53
C ALA A 89 11.09 -4.48 -9.64
N LEU A 90 10.39 -5.09 -10.60
CA LEU A 90 11.01 -5.72 -11.78
C LEU A 90 11.74 -4.72 -12.69
N ALA A 91 11.46 -3.42 -12.56
CA ALA A 91 12.07 -2.36 -13.36
C ALA A 91 13.26 -1.68 -12.68
N LEU A 92 13.60 -1.99 -11.43
CA LEU A 92 14.57 -1.19 -10.65
C LEU A 92 15.99 -1.16 -11.24
N PHE A 93 16.31 -2.05 -12.18
CA PHE A 93 17.58 -2.06 -12.91
C PHE A 93 17.53 -1.32 -14.27
N GLN A 94 16.36 -0.80 -14.65
CA GLN A 94 16.16 0.08 -15.80
C GLN A 94 16.61 1.53 -15.47
N PRO A 95 16.73 2.43 -16.46
CA PRO A 95 17.02 3.85 -16.22
C PRO A 95 16.07 4.49 -15.21
N THR A 96 16.55 5.49 -14.45
CA THR A 96 15.80 6.11 -13.35
C THR A 96 14.40 6.60 -13.75
N SER A 97 14.29 7.26 -14.90
CA SER A 97 13.01 7.72 -15.45
C SER A 97 12.00 6.58 -15.68
N GLY A 98 12.49 5.39 -16.04
CA GLY A 98 11.66 4.23 -16.35
C GLY A 98 10.99 3.63 -15.11
N TRP A 99 11.76 3.40 -14.04
CA TRP A 99 11.21 2.83 -12.80
C TRP A 99 10.48 3.88 -11.96
N MET A 100 10.93 5.14 -11.95
CA MET A 100 10.22 6.24 -11.26
C MET A 100 8.80 6.41 -11.78
N ARG A 101 8.60 6.40 -13.10
CA ARG A 101 7.25 6.50 -13.69
C ARG A 101 6.33 5.34 -13.27
N ARG A 102 6.88 4.14 -13.08
CA ARG A 102 6.09 3.00 -12.59
C ARG A 102 5.78 3.15 -11.10
N ALA A 103 6.75 3.67 -10.33
CA ALA A 103 6.55 3.99 -8.93
C ALA A 103 5.40 4.99 -8.75
N ASP A 104 5.30 6.02 -9.59
CA ASP A 104 4.20 7.00 -9.53
C ASP A 104 2.83 6.32 -9.61
N TRP A 105 2.63 5.43 -10.59
CA TRP A 105 1.39 4.67 -10.71
C TRP A 105 1.16 3.77 -9.51
N ALA A 106 2.19 3.10 -9.01
CA ALA A 106 2.07 2.25 -7.82
C ALA A 106 1.63 3.04 -6.60
N PHE A 107 2.25 4.20 -6.35
CA PHE A 107 1.90 5.10 -5.26
C PHE A 107 0.53 5.72 -5.43
N ILE A 108 0.13 6.16 -6.63
CA ILE A 108 -1.21 6.71 -6.88
C ILE A 108 -2.28 5.65 -6.58
N VAL A 109 -2.12 4.43 -7.09
CA VAL A 109 -3.07 3.34 -6.87
C VAL A 109 -3.17 3.02 -5.38
N SER A 110 -2.05 2.85 -4.69
CA SER A 110 -2.05 2.50 -3.26
C SER A 110 -2.45 3.65 -2.34
N LEU A 111 -2.16 4.91 -2.69
CA LEU A 111 -2.62 6.06 -1.91
C LEU A 111 -4.12 6.25 -2.08
N SER A 112 -4.67 6.00 -3.27
CA SER A 112 -6.13 6.06 -3.47
C SER A 112 -6.88 5.04 -2.61
N TYR A 113 -6.26 3.87 -2.33
CA TYR A 113 -6.76 2.92 -1.35
C TYR A 113 -6.83 3.56 0.05
N TRP A 114 -5.74 4.17 0.54
CA TRP A 114 -5.75 4.80 1.86
C TRP A 114 -6.76 5.94 1.96
N LEU A 115 -6.86 6.76 0.93
CA LEU A 115 -7.86 7.83 0.88
C LEU A 115 -9.29 7.28 0.93
N ALA A 116 -9.56 6.15 0.28
CA ALA A 116 -10.85 5.47 0.38
C ALA A 116 -11.12 4.98 1.82
N PHE A 117 -10.10 4.46 2.52
CA PHE A 117 -10.22 4.10 3.93
C PHE A 117 -10.47 5.30 4.84
N PHE A 118 -9.80 6.43 4.64
CA PHE A 118 -10.05 7.63 5.45
C PHE A 118 -11.51 8.10 5.30
N LEU A 119 -12.02 8.08 4.07
CA LEU A 119 -13.44 8.39 3.83
C LEU A 119 -14.35 7.36 4.48
N ALA A 120 -14.01 6.07 4.38
CA ALA A 120 -14.79 5.01 5.00
C ALA A 120 -14.83 5.14 6.53
N ASP A 121 -13.69 5.39 7.18
CA ASP A 121 -13.58 5.56 8.63
C ASP A 121 -14.43 6.73 9.14
N GLN A 122 -14.44 7.83 8.38
CA GLN A 122 -15.30 8.99 8.65
C GLN A 122 -16.78 8.66 8.51
N LEU A 123 -17.15 7.89 7.48
CA LEU A 123 -18.53 7.42 7.32
C LEU A 123 -18.94 6.52 8.50
N VAL A 124 -18.12 5.52 8.84
CA VAL A 124 -18.45 4.55 9.90
C VAL A 124 -18.14 5.06 11.33
N MET A 125 -17.69 6.31 11.48
CA MET A 125 -17.30 6.94 12.76
C MET A 125 -16.34 6.07 13.60
N LYS A 126 -15.38 5.39 12.95
CA LYS A 126 -14.38 4.51 13.59
C LYS A 126 -13.03 5.21 13.76
N PHE A 127 -13.00 6.25 14.59
CA PHE A 127 -11.81 7.11 14.77
C PHE A 127 -10.56 6.38 15.30
N ASP A 128 -10.72 5.30 16.09
CA ASP A 128 -9.59 4.49 16.57
C ASP A 128 -8.86 3.77 15.42
N LEU A 129 -9.57 3.45 14.33
CA LEU A 129 -8.95 2.89 13.12
C LEU A 129 -8.38 3.97 12.24
N GLU A 130 -9.07 5.10 12.16
CA GLU A 130 -8.66 6.23 11.34
C GLU A 130 -7.24 6.65 11.70
N GLU A 131 -6.89 6.69 12.99
CA GLU A 131 -5.51 6.98 13.41
C GLU A 131 -4.50 6.02 12.76
N ASN A 132 -4.77 4.71 12.81
CA ASN A 132 -3.89 3.70 12.23
C ASN A 132 -3.80 3.83 10.70
N HIS A 133 -4.94 4.00 10.01
CA HIS A 133 -4.96 4.19 8.58
C HIS A 133 -4.24 5.47 8.17
N MET A 134 -4.47 6.59 8.87
CA MET A 134 -3.81 7.88 8.63
C MET A 134 -2.30 7.79 8.81
N ILE A 135 -1.83 7.06 9.83
CA ILE A 135 -0.40 6.80 10.03
C ILE A 135 0.16 6.01 8.85
N GLN A 136 -0.51 4.93 8.43
CA GLN A 136 -0.04 4.07 7.34
C GLN A 136 -0.05 4.80 5.99
N GLY A 137 -1.15 5.44 5.62
CA GLY A 137 -1.28 6.20 4.38
C GLY A 137 -0.43 7.47 4.39
N GLY A 138 -0.30 8.15 5.53
CA GLY A 138 0.60 9.29 5.72
C GLY A 138 2.06 8.88 5.56
N PHE A 139 2.48 7.76 6.16
CA PHE A 139 3.81 7.20 5.94
C PHE A 139 4.05 6.86 4.47
N GLN A 140 3.06 6.27 3.80
CA GLN A 140 3.17 6.01 2.36
C GLN A 140 3.34 7.30 1.55
N LEU A 141 2.56 8.34 1.83
CA LEU A 141 2.69 9.65 1.19
C LEU A 141 4.07 10.27 1.43
N LEU A 142 4.58 10.21 2.66
CA LEU A 142 5.91 10.72 2.99
C LEU A 142 7.01 9.99 2.23
N THR A 143 6.92 8.67 2.11
CA THR A 143 7.90 7.89 1.32
C THR A 143 7.78 8.15 -0.18
N TYR A 144 6.57 8.42 -0.69
CA TYR A 144 6.37 8.85 -2.08
C TYR A 144 7.05 10.21 -2.33
N LEU A 145 6.78 11.20 -1.48
CA LEU A 145 7.42 12.52 -1.55
C LEU A 145 8.95 12.40 -1.45
N SER A 146 9.46 11.47 -0.64
CA SER A 146 10.90 11.22 -0.52
C SER A 146 11.56 10.77 -1.82
N LEU A 147 10.81 10.14 -2.75
CA LEU A 147 11.33 9.83 -4.08
C LEU A 147 11.66 11.09 -4.90
N TYR A 148 11.05 12.22 -4.58
CA TYR A 148 11.22 13.49 -5.30
C TYR A 148 12.07 14.49 -4.55
N LEU A 149 11.93 14.54 -3.21
CA LEU A 149 12.61 15.52 -2.37
C LEU A 149 14.08 15.17 -2.10
N LEU A 150 14.44 13.87 -2.11
CA LEU A 150 15.83 13.47 -1.88
C LEU A 150 16.69 13.68 -3.14
N PRO A 151 17.80 14.45 -3.04
CA PRO A 151 18.60 14.86 -4.19
C PRO A 151 19.37 13.68 -4.79
N GLU A 152 19.25 13.46 -6.10
CA GLU A 152 19.98 12.36 -6.76
C GLU A 152 21.42 12.73 -7.13
N THR A 153 21.80 14.00 -7.08
CA THR A 153 23.17 14.44 -7.35
C THR A 153 23.49 15.69 -6.57
N GLN A 154 24.59 15.73 -5.82
CA GLN A 154 25.20 17.01 -5.48
C GLN A 154 25.59 17.67 -6.80
N ARG A 155 24.85 18.71 -7.19
CA ARG A 155 25.31 19.63 -8.22
C ARG A 155 26.61 20.23 -7.67
N ARG A 156 27.76 19.73 -8.14
CA ARG A 156 29.01 20.50 -8.08
C ARG A 156 28.75 21.73 -8.95
N GLU A 157 28.24 22.79 -8.36
CA GLU A 157 28.52 24.13 -8.82
C GLU A 157 30.01 24.38 -8.53
N ARG A 158 30.88 23.74 -9.32
CA ARG A 158 32.14 24.39 -9.65
C ARG A 158 31.81 25.26 -10.84
N VAL A 159 31.40 26.48 -10.52
CA VAL A 159 31.67 27.61 -11.40
C VAL A 159 33.19 27.59 -11.55
N GLU A 160 33.66 27.12 -12.70
CA GLU A 160 35.05 27.30 -13.11
C GLU A 160 35.31 28.80 -13.25
N GLU A 161 36.56 29.15 -12.94
CA GLU A 161 37.16 30.45 -12.64
C GLU A 161 36.77 31.62 -13.57
#